data_AF-A0A2D4Q163-F1
#
_entry.id   AF-A0A2D4Q163-F1
#
_cell.length_a   1.000
_cell.length_b   1.000
_cell.length_c   1.000
_cell.angle_alpha   90.00
_cell.angle_beta   90.00
_cell.angle_gamma   90.00
#
_symmetry.space_group_name_H-M   'P 1'
#
loop_
_entity.id
_entity.type
_entity.pdbx_description
1 polymer ?
#
loop_
_entity_poly.entity_id
_entity_poly.type
_entity_poly.pdbx_seq_one_letter_code
_entity_poly.pdbx_strand_id
1 'polypeptide(L)'
;VRMPPFTKMFLAYQDQSFDIPDRTFHSTNTTWRLSSYESMTDVKELIPEFFYLPEFLVNREGFDFGIRQNGERVNHVNLPPWARNDPRLFILIHRQALESDHVSQTICHWIDLVFGYKQKGKASVQAINVFHPATYFGMDVSAVEDPVQRRALETMIKT
;
A
#
# COMPACT_ATOMS: atom_id res chain seq x y z
N VAL A 1 6.43 6.50 -5.52
CA VAL A 1 7.15 6.65 -6.81
C VAL A 1 7.15 8.08 -7.38
N ARG A 2 6.06 8.86 -7.29
CA ARG A 2 5.97 10.19 -7.95
C ARG A 2 6.60 11.38 -7.21
N MET A 3 7.01 11.20 -5.96
CA MET A 3 7.61 12.27 -5.16
C MET A 3 9.04 11.93 -4.74
N PRO A 4 9.99 12.86 -4.92
CA PRO A 4 11.26 12.81 -4.22
C PRO A 4 11.07 12.90 -2.69
N PRO A 5 11.91 12.24 -1.88
CA PRO A 5 13.03 11.36 -2.26
C PRO A 5 12.60 9.94 -2.64
N PHE A 6 11.33 9.57 -2.46
CA PHE A 6 10.83 8.21 -2.69
C PHE A 6 11.01 7.73 -4.14
N THR A 7 10.99 8.64 -5.11
CA THR A 7 11.35 8.31 -6.51
C THR A 7 12.76 7.77 -6.61
N LYS A 8 13.74 8.46 -6.01
CA LYS A 8 15.15 8.07 -6.07
C LYS A 8 15.38 6.74 -5.34
N MET A 9 14.71 6.55 -4.20
CA MET A 9 14.76 5.29 -3.48
C MET A 9 14.20 4.15 -4.35
N PHE A 10 13.04 4.35 -4.97
CA PHE A 10 12.43 3.35 -5.86
C PHE A 10 13.34 2.96 -7.02
N LEU A 11 13.95 3.94 -7.71
CA LEU A 11 14.90 3.69 -8.78
C LEU A 11 16.15 2.94 -8.29
N ALA A 12 16.65 3.26 -7.10
CA ALA A 12 17.76 2.52 -6.50
C ALA A 12 17.42 1.05 -6.22
N TYR A 13 16.17 0.75 -5.87
CA TYR A 13 15.68 -0.62 -5.68
C TYR A 13 15.37 -1.37 -6.99
N GLN A 14 15.19 -0.66 -8.11
CA GLN A 14 14.78 -1.21 -9.41
C GLN A 14 15.85 -0.98 -10.50
N ASP A 15 17.12 -1.13 -10.14
CA ASP A 15 18.26 -1.05 -11.08
C ASP A 15 18.27 0.24 -11.95
N GLN A 16 17.94 1.39 -11.34
CA GLN A 16 17.83 2.70 -11.98
C GLN A 16 16.75 2.82 -13.07
N SER A 17 15.79 1.89 -13.10
CA SER A 17 14.65 1.92 -14.02
C SER A 17 13.32 2.04 -13.27
N PHE A 18 12.32 2.64 -13.93
CA PHE A 18 10.94 2.48 -13.47
C PHE A 18 10.46 1.05 -13.75
N ASP A 19 9.51 0.58 -12.93
CA ASP A 19 8.85 -0.71 -13.12
C ASP A 19 7.96 -0.68 -14.38
N ILE A 20 7.49 -1.85 -14.83
CA ILE A 20 6.59 -1.93 -15.96
C ILE A 20 5.34 -1.07 -15.73
N PRO A 21 4.87 -0.32 -16.75
CA PRO A 21 3.82 0.68 -16.58
C PRO A 21 2.52 0.10 -15.98
N ASP A 22 2.17 -1.13 -16.31
CA ASP A 22 0.97 -1.82 -15.81
C ASP A 22 1.01 -2.18 -14.32
N ARG A 23 2.20 -2.35 -13.72
CA ARG A 23 2.35 -2.59 -12.27
C ARG A 23 2.47 -1.30 -11.47
N THR A 24 2.77 -0.18 -12.12
CA THR A 24 2.89 1.11 -11.46
C THR A 24 1.52 1.57 -10.96
N PHE A 25 1.48 2.17 -9.76
CA PHE A 25 0.27 2.81 -9.22
C PHE A 25 -0.22 3.91 -10.18
N HIS A 26 -1.23 3.63 -11.01
CA HIS A 26 -1.71 4.55 -12.06
C HIS A 26 -3.18 4.95 -11.87
N SER A 27 -3.95 4.21 -11.06
CA SER A 27 -5.39 4.45 -10.90
C SER A 27 -5.83 4.03 -9.51
N THR A 28 -6.49 4.95 -8.79
CA THR A 28 -7.08 4.67 -7.47
C THR A 28 -8.17 3.59 -7.55
N ASN A 29 -9.01 3.64 -8.58
CA ASN A 29 -10.07 2.66 -8.79
C ASN A 29 -9.50 1.26 -9.08
N THR A 30 -8.47 1.18 -9.93
CA THR A 30 -7.83 -0.11 -10.24
C THR A 30 -7.20 -0.70 -8.98
N THR A 31 -6.44 0.10 -8.23
CA THR A 31 -5.80 -0.35 -6.99
C THR A 31 -6.83 -0.78 -5.94
N TRP A 32 -7.92 -0.03 -5.76
CA TRP A 32 -9.00 -0.41 -4.85
C TRP A 32 -9.59 -1.77 -5.19
N ARG A 33 -9.92 -2.02 -6.46
CA ARG A 33 -10.52 -3.30 -6.90
C ARG A 33 -9.56 -4.46 -6.68
N LEU A 34 -8.28 -4.28 -7.04
CA LEU A 34 -7.22 -5.26 -6.81
C LEU A 34 -7.10 -5.62 -5.34
N SER A 35 -6.97 -4.61 -4.46
CA SER A 35 -6.76 -4.82 -3.02
C SER A 35 -8.01 -5.25 -2.25
N SER A 36 -9.20 -5.08 -2.81
CA SER A 36 -10.46 -5.36 -2.11
C SER A 36 -11.08 -6.71 -2.47
N TYR A 37 -11.02 -7.11 -3.75
CA TYR A 37 -11.73 -8.33 -4.18
C TYR A 37 -11.24 -8.97 -5.48
N GLU A 38 -10.46 -8.30 -6.32
CA GLU A 38 -10.01 -8.89 -7.60
C GLU A 38 -8.75 -9.75 -7.45
N SER A 39 -7.89 -9.45 -6.47
CA SER A 39 -6.68 -10.23 -6.20
C SER A 39 -6.79 -10.95 -4.87
N MET A 40 -6.46 -12.24 -4.87
CA MET A 40 -6.39 -13.04 -3.64
C MET A 40 -5.11 -12.77 -2.84
N THR A 41 -4.14 -12.04 -3.41
CA THR A 41 -2.82 -11.79 -2.82
C THR A 41 -2.57 -10.31 -2.55
N ASP A 42 -3.44 -9.42 -3.01
CA ASP A 42 -3.34 -7.99 -2.74
C ASP A 42 -4.24 -7.63 -1.56
N VAL A 43 -3.65 -7.51 -0.38
CA VAL A 43 -4.37 -7.19 0.88
C VAL A 43 -3.80 -5.91 1.50
N LYS A 44 -3.44 -4.94 0.65
CA LYS A 44 -2.80 -3.69 1.07
C LYS A 44 -3.81 -2.73 1.72
N GLU A 45 -3.35 -2.04 2.75
CA GLU A 45 -4.07 -0.95 3.41
C GLU A 45 -3.57 0.42 2.94
N LEU A 46 -4.34 1.47 3.21
CA LEU A 46 -3.96 2.84 2.85
C LEU A 46 -2.83 3.39 3.72
N ILE A 47 -2.00 4.23 3.10
CA ILE A 47 -0.96 5.03 3.79
C ILE A 47 -1.52 6.40 4.23
N PRO A 48 -0.94 7.04 5.26
CA PRO A 48 -1.42 8.34 5.76
C PRO A 48 -1.53 9.44 4.71
N GLU A 49 -0.67 9.43 3.69
CA GLU A 49 -0.63 10.43 2.62
C GLU A 49 -1.96 10.56 1.88
N PHE A 50 -2.79 9.51 1.83
CA PHE A 50 -4.15 9.55 1.28
C PHE A 50 -5.11 10.50 2.02
N PHE A 51 -4.72 11.01 3.19
CA PHE A 51 -5.55 11.87 4.03
C PHE A 51 -5.00 13.29 4.21
N TYR A 52 -3.82 13.61 3.67
CA TYR A 52 -3.26 14.96 3.78
C TYR A 52 -2.35 15.43 2.64
N LEU A 53 -1.87 14.56 1.75
CA LEU A 53 -0.83 14.90 0.79
C LEU A 53 -1.28 14.71 -0.67
N PRO A 54 -1.83 15.72 -1.35
CA PRO A 54 -2.28 15.57 -2.74
C PRO A 54 -1.13 15.39 -3.75
N GLU A 55 0.09 15.81 -3.39
CA GLU A 55 1.27 15.79 -4.25
C GLU A 55 1.63 14.40 -4.79
N PHE A 56 1.43 13.31 -4.02
CA PHE A 56 1.85 11.97 -4.46
C PHE A 56 1.03 11.41 -5.62
N LEU A 57 -0.14 12.01 -5.88
CA LEU A 57 -1.03 11.66 -6.98
C LEU A 57 -0.63 12.36 -8.29
N VAL A 58 0.28 13.34 -8.22
CA VAL A 58 0.65 14.20 -9.34
C VAL A 58 2.10 13.97 -9.73
N ASN A 59 2.34 13.64 -11.00
CA ASN A 59 3.68 13.66 -11.57
C ASN A 59 4.14 15.11 -11.85
N ARG A 60 4.59 15.82 -10.80
CA ARG A 60 5.06 17.21 -10.93
C ARG A 60 6.41 17.32 -11.64
N GLU A 61 7.27 16.33 -11.44
CA GLU A 61 8.63 16.29 -12.00
C GLU A 61 8.66 15.86 -13.48
N GLY A 62 7.51 15.47 -14.06
CA GLY A 62 7.43 15.06 -15.47
C GLY A 62 8.17 13.75 -15.78
N PHE A 63 8.25 12.83 -14.81
CA PHE A 63 8.87 11.52 -15.03
C PHE A 63 8.19 10.72 -16.14
N ASP A 64 8.96 9.97 -16.92
CA ASP A 64 8.42 9.04 -17.90
C ASP A 64 8.17 7.67 -17.27
N PHE A 65 6.90 7.38 -16.95
CA PHE A 65 6.46 6.07 -16.44
C PHE A 65 6.07 5.09 -17.55
N GLY A 66 6.25 5.46 -18.83
CA GLY A 66 5.96 4.60 -19.97
C GLY A 66 4.48 4.49 -20.33
N ILE A 67 4.19 3.50 -21.19
CA ILE A 67 2.87 3.25 -21.78
C ILE A 67 2.45 1.82 -21.44
N ARG A 68 1.24 1.67 -20.93
CA ARG A 68 0.63 0.40 -20.59
C ARG A 68 0.31 -0.43 -21.83
N GLN A 69 0.10 -1.72 -21.65
CA GLN A 69 -0.29 -2.63 -22.75
C GLN A 69 -1.58 -2.21 -23.46
N ASN A 70 -2.49 -1.52 -22.77
CA ASN A 70 -3.72 -0.98 -23.35
C ASN A 70 -3.51 0.33 -24.13
N GLY A 71 -2.28 0.83 -24.26
CA GLY A 71 -1.94 2.06 -24.96
C GLY A 71 -2.03 3.34 -24.11
N GLU A 72 -2.45 3.25 -22.84
CA GLU A 72 -2.54 4.41 -21.97
C GLU A 72 -1.17 4.78 -21.39
N ARG A 73 -0.79 6.06 -21.52
CA ARG A 73 0.42 6.60 -20.90
C ARG A 73 0.23 6.77 -19.40
N VAL A 74 1.17 6.28 -18.61
CA VAL A 74 1.17 6.48 -17.15
C VAL A 74 1.74 7.85 -16.85
N ASN A 75 0.98 8.68 -16.13
CA ASN A 75 1.39 10.03 -15.74
C ASN A 75 0.86 10.37 -14.33
N HIS A 76 -0.09 11.32 -14.22
CA HIS A 76 -0.87 11.54 -12.99
C HIS A 76 -1.68 10.29 -12.65
N VAL A 77 -2.01 10.12 -11.38
CA VAL A 77 -2.88 9.03 -10.94
C VAL A 77 -4.31 9.33 -11.36
N ASN A 78 -4.98 8.35 -11.97
CA ASN A 78 -6.39 8.46 -12.33
C ASN A 78 -7.25 8.47 -11.06
N LEU A 79 -8.01 9.54 -10.89
CA LEU A 79 -8.87 9.77 -9.73
C LEU A 79 -10.33 9.42 -10.07
N PRO A 80 -11.18 9.15 -9.06
CA PRO A 80 -12.59 8.89 -9.31
C PRO A 80 -13.31 10.13 -9.88
N PRO A 81 -14.43 9.95 -10.62
CA PRO A 81 -15.14 11.06 -11.26
C PRO A 81 -15.58 12.18 -10.30
N TRP A 82 -15.93 11.84 -9.06
CA TRP A 82 -16.33 12.79 -8.03
C TRP A 82 -15.20 13.75 -7.62
N ALA A 83 -13.94 13.36 -7.82
CA ALA A 83 -12.79 14.22 -7.55
C ALA A 83 -12.52 15.22 -8.66
N ARG A 84 -13.21 15.14 -9.82
CA ARG A 84 -13.10 16.10 -10.94
C ARG A 84 -11.67 16.35 -11.41
N ASN A 85 -10.82 15.32 -11.37
CA ASN A 85 -9.39 15.40 -11.65
C ASN A 85 -8.63 16.41 -10.75
N ASP A 86 -9.14 16.73 -9.56
CA ASP A 86 -8.49 17.56 -8.55
C ASP A 86 -7.97 16.67 -7.40
N PRO A 87 -6.65 16.45 -7.31
CA PRO A 87 -6.02 15.72 -6.21
C PRO A 87 -6.29 16.34 -4.83
N ARG A 88 -6.44 17.67 -4.74
CA ARG A 88 -6.76 18.32 -3.46
C ARG A 88 -8.16 17.98 -3.02
N LEU A 89 -9.14 18.05 -3.93
CA LEU A 89 -10.50 17.65 -3.65
C LEU A 89 -10.58 16.17 -3.23
N PHE A 90 -9.82 15.30 -3.90
CA PHE A 90 -9.71 13.88 -3.53
C PHE A 90 -9.25 13.70 -2.07
N ILE A 91 -8.16 14.35 -1.69
CA ILE A 91 -7.61 14.28 -0.32
C ILE A 91 -8.56 14.90 0.71
N LEU A 92 -9.19 16.04 0.39
CA LEU A 92 -10.13 16.69 1.29
C LEU A 92 -11.34 15.80 1.61
N ILE A 93 -11.88 15.11 0.60
CA ILE A 93 -12.98 14.17 0.78
C ILE A 93 -12.53 12.94 1.57
N HIS A 94 -11.34 12.39 1.29
CA HIS A 94 -10.78 11.29 2.08
C HIS A 94 -10.62 11.67 3.56
N ARG A 95 -10.09 12.87 3.84
CA ARG A 95 -9.98 13.37 5.20
C ARG A 95 -11.34 13.55 5.86
N GLN A 96 -12.32 14.13 5.16
CA GLN A 96 -13.68 14.28 5.68
C GLN A 96 -14.33 12.93 5.99
N ALA A 97 -14.09 11.91 5.16
CA ALA A 97 -14.58 10.56 5.41
C ALA A 97 -13.93 9.93 6.64
N LEU A 98 -12.61 10.09 6.82
CA LEU A 98 -11.87 9.61 7.99
C LEU A 98 -12.37 10.25 9.29
N GLU A 99 -12.70 11.55 9.26
CA GLU A 99 -13.20 12.31 10.43
C GLU A 99 -14.73 12.20 10.60
N SER A 100 -15.39 11.32 9.86
CA SER A 100 -16.86 11.15 9.94
C SER A 100 -17.29 10.44 11.22
N ASP A 101 -18.54 10.64 11.64
CA ASP A 101 -19.14 9.92 12.77
C ASP A 101 -19.09 8.40 12.58
N HIS A 102 -19.29 7.94 11.34
CA HIS A 102 -19.24 6.51 11.01
C HIS A 102 -17.87 5.91 11.32
N VAL A 103 -16.79 6.55 10.87
CA VAL A 103 -15.44 6.09 11.15
C VAL A 103 -15.11 6.24 12.63
N SER A 104 -15.49 7.37 13.24
CA SER A 104 -15.26 7.60 14.68
C SER A 104 -15.86 6.50 15.56
N GLN A 105 -17.04 5.99 15.21
CA GLN A 105 -17.71 4.92 15.95
C GLN A 105 -17.14 3.51 15.69
N THR A 106 -16.42 3.31 14.58
CA THR A 106 -16.04 1.96 14.10
C THR A 106 -14.54 1.74 13.98
N ILE A 107 -13.72 2.80 14.01
CA ILE A 107 -12.26 2.71 13.83
C ILE A 107 -11.58 1.83 14.88
N CYS A 108 -12.17 1.72 16.08
CA CYS A 108 -11.69 0.80 17.12
C CYS A 108 -11.66 -0.66 16.66
N HIS A 109 -12.56 -1.08 15.78
CA HIS A 109 -12.56 -2.43 15.22
C HIS A 109 -11.39 -2.68 14.28
N TRP A 110 -10.98 -1.65 13.51
CA TRP A 110 -9.76 -1.73 12.70
C TRP A 110 -8.51 -1.72 13.59
N ILE A 111 -8.50 -0.92 14.65
CA ILE A 111 -7.40 -0.92 15.64
C ILE A 111 -7.26 -2.30 16.28
N ASP A 112 -8.37 -2.98 16.61
CA ASP A 112 -8.34 -4.34 17.15
C ASP A 112 -7.66 -5.35 16.22
N LEU A 113 -7.82 -5.19 14.90
CA LEU A 113 -7.21 -6.03 13.87
C LEU A 113 -5.71 -5.78 13.75
N VAL A 114 -5.30 -4.52 13.67
CA VAL A 114 -3.92 -4.15 13.37
C VAL A 114 -3.03 -4.18 14.62
N PHE A 115 -3.54 -3.68 15.75
CA PHE A 115 -2.76 -3.46 16.97
C PHE A 115 -3.34 -4.15 18.21
N GLY A 116 -4.62 -4.51 18.19
CA GLY A 116 -5.31 -5.07 19.34
C GLY A 116 -5.36 -6.60 19.39
N TYR A 117 -6.37 -7.12 20.08
CA TYR A 117 -6.45 -8.54 20.42
C TYR A 117 -6.76 -9.46 19.22
N LYS A 118 -7.26 -8.91 18.11
CA LYS A 118 -7.53 -9.68 16.88
C LYS A 118 -6.31 -9.79 15.97
N GLN A 119 -5.14 -9.34 16.41
CA GLN A 119 -3.88 -9.51 15.68
C GLN A 119 -3.37 -10.97 15.72
N LYS A 120 -3.63 -11.73 16.79
CA LYS A 120 -3.08 -13.09 16.98
C LYS A 120 -4.09 -14.07 17.59
N GLY A 121 -3.74 -15.36 17.60
CA GLY A 121 -4.49 -16.41 18.29
C GLY A 121 -5.81 -16.77 17.61
N LYS A 122 -6.77 -17.31 18.38
CA LYS A 122 -8.07 -17.74 17.82
C LYS A 122 -8.90 -16.57 17.28
N ALA A 123 -8.76 -15.38 17.87
CA ALA A 123 -9.48 -14.18 17.45
C ALA A 123 -9.07 -13.73 16.04
N SER A 124 -7.78 -13.80 15.69
CA SER A 124 -7.32 -13.45 14.34
C SER A 124 -7.80 -14.45 13.29
N VAL A 125 -7.85 -15.75 13.63
CA VAL A 125 -8.42 -16.78 12.73
C VAL A 125 -9.89 -16.51 12.44
N GLN A 126 -10.69 -16.21 13.47
CA GLN A 126 -12.12 -15.90 13.33
C GLN A 126 -12.36 -14.61 12.51
N ALA A 127 -11.44 -13.65 12.62
CA ALA A 127 -11.51 -12.38 11.89
C ALA A 127 -10.87 -12.44 10.49
N ILE A 128 -10.34 -13.59 10.06
CA ILE A 128 -9.60 -13.74 8.79
C ILE A 128 -8.42 -12.75 8.70
N ASN A 129 -7.68 -12.61 9.80
CA ASN A 129 -6.60 -11.64 9.97
C ASN A 129 -5.28 -12.33 10.30
N VAL A 130 -5.00 -13.46 9.64
CA VAL A 130 -3.78 -14.25 9.85
C VAL A 130 -2.81 -14.04 8.69
N PHE A 131 -1.67 -13.42 8.98
CA PHE A 131 -0.57 -13.23 8.05
C PHE A 131 0.50 -14.32 8.18
N HIS A 132 1.49 -14.29 7.28
CA HIS A 132 2.61 -15.22 7.29
C HIS A 132 3.33 -15.21 8.66
N PRO A 133 3.74 -16.37 9.22
CA PRO A 133 4.32 -16.43 10.57
C PRO A 133 5.50 -15.48 10.81
N ALA A 134 6.28 -15.18 9.75
CA ALA A 134 7.43 -14.28 9.82
C ALA A 134 7.10 -12.80 10.02
N THR A 135 5.84 -12.39 9.86
CA THR A 135 5.43 -11.00 10.06
C THR A 135 5.11 -10.68 11.53
N TYR A 136 5.05 -11.70 12.40
CA TYR A 136 4.75 -11.48 13.81
C TYR A 136 6.01 -11.27 14.64
N PHE A 137 5.93 -10.29 15.54
CA PHE A 137 6.97 -10.06 16.54
C PHE A 137 7.24 -11.32 17.39
N GLY A 138 8.52 -11.58 17.66
CA GLY A 138 8.99 -12.67 18.52
C GLY A 138 9.58 -13.87 17.76
N MET A 139 9.71 -13.80 16.44
CA MET A 139 10.42 -14.82 15.67
C MET A 139 11.93 -14.75 15.96
N ASP A 140 12.47 -15.80 16.60
CA ASP A 140 13.90 -15.90 16.87
C ASP A 140 14.64 -16.45 15.65
N VAL A 141 15.17 -15.54 14.85
CA VAL A 141 15.97 -15.86 13.67
C VAL A 141 17.32 -16.50 14.05
N SER A 142 17.82 -16.24 15.26
CA SER A 142 19.11 -16.77 15.73
C SER A 142 19.04 -18.26 16.06
N ALA A 143 17.86 -18.78 16.39
CA ALA A 143 17.62 -20.21 16.64
C ALA A 143 17.77 -21.09 15.39
N VAL A 144 17.75 -20.50 14.17
CA VAL A 144 17.92 -21.25 12.92
C VAL A 144 19.40 -21.56 12.73
N GLU A 145 19.82 -22.81 12.91
CA GLU A 145 21.24 -23.21 12.82
C GLU A 145 21.82 -23.10 11.40
N ASP A 146 21.03 -23.43 10.38
CA ASP A 146 21.48 -23.37 8.99
C ASP A 146 21.65 -21.90 8.55
N PRO A 147 22.88 -21.47 8.19
CA PRO A 147 23.14 -20.10 7.78
C PRO A 147 22.44 -19.69 6.49
N VAL A 148 22.07 -20.63 5.62
CA VAL A 148 21.32 -20.35 4.38
C VAL A 148 19.87 -20.03 4.71
N GLN A 149 19.20 -20.91 5.46
CA GLN A 149 17.83 -20.67 5.94
C GLN A 149 17.73 -19.41 6.79
N ARG A 150 18.71 -19.16 7.66
CA ARG A 150 18.74 -17.93 8.47
C ARG A 150 18.76 -16.69 7.60
N ARG A 151 19.66 -16.61 6.60
CA ARG A 151 19.71 -15.47 5.67
C ARG A 151 18.43 -15.30 4.86
N ALA A 152 17.83 -16.40 4.41
CA ALA A 152 16.55 -16.35 3.70
C ALA A 152 15.45 -15.76 4.60
N LEU A 153 15.39 -16.19 5.86
CA LEU A 153 14.43 -15.68 6.85
C LEU A 153 14.66 -14.20 7.17
N GLU A 154 15.92 -13.79 7.39
CA GLU A 154 16.27 -12.38 7.60
C GLU A 154 15.88 -11.51 6.39
N THR A 155 16.08 -12.02 5.18
CA THR A 155 15.73 -11.31 3.95
C THR A 155 14.21 -11.14 3.86
N MET A 156 13.45 -12.21 4.09
CA MET A 156 11.98 -12.19 4.07
C MET A 156 11.38 -11.25 5.13
N ILE A 157 12.02 -11.09 6.30
CA ILE A 157 11.55 -10.16 7.34
C ILE A 157 11.85 -8.70 6.96
N LYS A 158 12.94 -8.45 6.22
CA LYS A 158 13.37 -7.09 5.83
C LYS A 158 12.61 -6.53 4.63
N THR A 159 12.13 -7.40 3.74
CA THR A 159 11.42 -7.05 2.49
C THR A 159 9.91 -7.05 2.68
#